data_AF-K2ATZ2-F1
#
_entry.id   AF-K2ATZ2-F1
#
_cell.length_a   1.000
_cell.length_b   1.000
_cell.length_c   1.000
_cell.angle_alpha   90.00
_cell.angle_beta   90.00
_cell.angle_gamma   90.00
#
_symmetry.space_group_name_H-M   'P 1'
#
loop_
_entity.id
_entity.type
_entity.pdbx_description
1 polymer ?
#
loop_
_entity_poly.entity_id
_entity_poly.type
_entity_poly.pdbx_seq_one_letter_code
_entity_poly.pdbx_strand_id
1 'polypeptide(L)' 'IPHDKEVYLEAGHVGQSLYLQAESLKLGMVTITGFSESKIKDLVTIPVSDTIIYLVPFGTPKQ' A
#
# COMPACT_ATOMS: atom_id res chain seq x y z
N ILE A 1 -23.67 3.33 -4.32
CA ILE A 1 -23.74 1.97 -3.72
C ILE A 1 -22.50 1.85 -2.86
N PRO A 2 -22.60 1.65 -1.53
CA PRO A 2 -21.42 1.57 -0.67
C PRO A 2 -20.73 0.24 -0.93
N HIS A 3 -19.61 0.27 -1.64
CA HIS A 3 -18.74 -0.87 -1.97
C HIS A 3 -17.53 -0.93 -1.02
N ASP A 4 -17.71 -0.50 0.22
CA ASP A 4 -16.60 -0.26 1.16
C ASP A 4 -15.82 -1.54 1.48
N LYS A 5 -16.38 -2.74 1.26
CA LYS A 5 -15.67 -4.01 1.49
C LYS A 5 -14.86 -4.44 0.28
N GLU A 6 -15.41 -4.25 -0.92
CA GLU A 6 -14.78 -4.61 -2.18
C GLU A 6 -13.50 -3.80 -2.39
N VAL A 7 -13.45 -2.55 -1.91
CA VAL A 7 -12.24 -1.71 -2.03
C VAL A 7 -11.03 -2.33 -1.33
N TYR A 8 -11.23 -3.00 -0.18
CA TYR A 8 -10.13 -3.67 0.53
C TYR A 8 -9.71 -4.96 -0.18
N LEU A 9 -10.66 -5.66 -0.82
CA LEU A 9 -10.35 -6.85 -1.62
C LEU A 9 -9.54 -6.47 -2.86
N GLU A 10 -9.94 -5.41 -3.57
CA GLU A 10 -9.22 -4.86 -4.71
C GLU A 10 -7.84 -4.34 -4.31
N ALA A 11 -7.73 -3.62 -3.18
CA ALA A 11 -6.44 -3.19 -2.65
C ALA A 11 -5.52 -4.39 -2.39
N GLY A 12 -6.05 -5.48 -1.82
CA GLY A 12 -5.31 -6.73 -1.62
C GLY A 12 -4.85 -7.37 -2.94
N HIS A 13 -5.73 -7.40 -3.95
CA HIS A 13 -5.42 -7.90 -5.28
C HIS A 13 -4.29 -7.10 -5.96
N VAL A 14 -4.36 -5.77 -5.89
CA VAL A 14 -3.29 -4.88 -6.37
C VAL A 14 -2.00 -5.11 -5.57
N GLY A 15 -2.10 -5.28 -4.25
CA GLY A 15 -0.97 -5.59 -3.37
C GLY A 15 -0.22 -6.85 -3.80
N GLN A 16 -0.93 -7.93 -4.13
CA GLN A 16 -0.31 -9.16 -4.63
C GLN A 16 0.37 -8.96 -5.99
N SER A 17 -0.23 -8.14 -6.86
CA SER A 17 0.38 -7.80 -8.15
C SER A 17 1.69 -7.04 -7.95
N LEU A 18 1.75 -6.10 -7.00
CA LEU A 18 2.97 -5.39 -6.63
C LEU A 18 4.05 -6.36 -6.12
N TYR A 19 3.70 -7.34 -5.28
CA TYR A 19 4.64 -8.36 -4.82
C TYR A 19 5.28 -9.14 -5.97
N LEU A 20 4.47 -9.56 -6.95
CA LEU A 20 4.97 -10.26 -8.14
C LEU A 20 5.92 -9.38 -8.98
N GLN A 21 5.62 -8.08 -9.11
CA GLN A 21 6.51 -7.15 -9.81
C GLN A 21 7.80 -6.89 -9.04
N ALA A 22 7.73 -6.72 -7.72
CA ALA A 22 8.91 -6.57 -6.88
C ALA A 22 9.85 -7.78 -7.03
N GLU A 23 9.30 -9.00 -6.99
CA GLU A 23 10.09 -10.22 -7.19
C GLU A 23 10.73 -10.29 -8.59
N SER A 24 9.98 -9.96 -9.65
CA SER A 24 10.53 -9.89 -11.01
C SER A 24 11.68 -8.89 -11.14
N LEU A 25 11.70 -7.83 -10.33
CA LEU A 25 12.74 -6.82 -10.27
C LEU A 25 13.86 -7.13 -9.27
N LYS A 26 13.79 -8.29 -8.58
CA LYS A 26 14.68 -8.67 -7.47
C LYS A 26 14.68 -7.66 -6.33
N LEU A 27 13.52 -7.06 -6.08
CA LEU A 27 13.24 -6.20 -4.93
C LEU A 27 12.37 -6.95 -3.92
N GLY A 28 12.46 -6.55 -2.66
CA GLY A 28 11.49 -6.90 -1.64
C GLY A 28 10.50 -5.77 -1.42
N MET A 29 9.31 -6.11 -0.92
CA MET A 29 8.34 -5.15 -0.43
C MET A 29 7.54 -5.71 0.73
N VAL A 30 6.88 -4.84 1.48
CA VAL A 30 5.95 -5.24 2.54
C VAL A 30 4.70 -4.38 2.53
N THR A 31 3.52 -5.00 2.51
CA THR A 31 2.26 -4.27 2.71
C THR A 31 2.01 -4.10 4.20
N ILE A 32 1.85 -2.85 4.67
CA ILE A 32 1.56 -2.54 6.09
C ILE A 32 0.28 -1.72 6.24
N THR A 33 -0.48 -2.03 7.29
CA THR A 33 -1.71 -1.30 7.70
C THR A 33 -1.54 -0.56 9.02
N GLY A 34 -0.55 -0.93 9.84
CA GLY A 34 -0.29 -0.34 11.15
C GLY A 34 0.56 0.92 11.09
N PHE A 35 0.06 1.99 10.46
CA PHE A 35 0.75 3.29 10.37
C PHE A 35 -0.16 4.45 10.82
N SER A 36 0.45 5.59 11.12
CA SER A 36 -0.29 6.81 11.48
C SER A 36 -0.72 7.55 10.21
N GLU A 37 -1.97 7.37 9.81
CA GLU A 37 -2.51 7.98 8.58
C GLU A 37 -2.40 9.51 8.60
N SER A 38 -2.67 10.16 9.74
CA SER A 38 -2.52 11.62 9.89
C SER A 38 -1.10 12.08 9.58
N LYS A 39 -0.08 11.43 10.15
CA LYS A 39 1.33 11.76 9.87
C LYS A 39 1.68 11.52 8.40
N ILE A 40 1.14 10.49 7.76
CA ILE A 40 1.39 10.25 6.34
C ILE A 40 0.73 11.33 5.48
N LYS A 41 -0.52 11.70 5.77
CA LYS A 41 -1.25 12.77 5.06
C LYS A 41 -0.53 14.12 5.14
N ASP A 42 0.21 14.39 6.23
CA ASP A 42 1.04 15.59 6.34
C ASP A 42 2.32 15.52 5.47
N LEU A 43 2.79 14.31 5.13
CA LEU A 43 4.02 14.08 4.38
C LEU A 43 3.81 13.94 2.86
N VAL A 44 2.61 13.57 2.43
CA VAL A 44 2.29 13.33 1.01
C VAL A 44 1.17 14.23 0.54
N THR A 45 1.27 14.69 -0.71
CA THR A 45 0.21 15.51 -1.32
C THR A 45 -0.92 14.61 -1.82
N ILE A 46 -1.84 14.25 -0.92
CA ILE A 46 -3.09 13.54 -1.26
C ILE A 46 -4.31 14.32 -0.71
N PRO A 47 -5.49 14.21 -1.33
CA PRO A 47 -6.70 14.80 -0.79
C PRO A 47 -7.00 14.30 0.63
N VAL A 48 -7.40 15.20 1.52
CA VAL A 48 -7.73 14.86 2.92
C VAL A 48 -8.90 13.87 3.00
N SER A 49 -9.78 13.90 2.00
CA SER A 49 -10.93 13.00 1.83
C SER A 49 -10.57 11.56 1.53
N ASP A 50 -9.35 11.30 1.05
CA ASP A 50 -8.95 9.96 0.62
C ASP A 50 -8.49 9.13 1.81
N THR A 51 -8.76 7.83 1.77
CA THR A 51 -8.35 6.89 2.81
C THR A 51 -7.10 6.14 2.35
N ILE A 52 -6.05 6.14 3.16
CA ILE A 52 -4.86 5.34 2.87
C ILE A 52 -5.07 3.92 3.38
N ILE A 53 -5.21 2.95 2.47
CA ILE A 53 -5.45 1.54 2.82
C ILE A 53 -4.14 0.83 3.20
N TYR A 54 -3.10 1.03 2.41
CA TYR A 54 -1.79 0.42 2.61
C TYR A 54 -0.67 1.45 2.47
N LEU A 55 0.36 1.29 3.30
CA LEU A 55 1.68 1.84 3.06
C LEU A 55 2.58 0.68 2.62
N VAL A 56 3.39 0.89 1.58
CA VAL A 56 4.15 -0.21 0.95
C VAL A 56 5.62 0.16 0.80
N PRO A 57 6.45 -0.05 1.83
CA PRO A 57 7.90 0.05 1.69
C PRO A 57 8.42 -1.00 0.69
N PHE A 58 9.38 -0.61 -0.13
CA PHE A 58 10.04 -1.50 -1.09
C PHE A 58 11.52 -1.13 -1.23
N GLY A 59 12.33 -2.05 -1.73
CA GLY A 59 13.75 -1.83 -1.98
C GLY A 59 14.55 -3.12 -2.11
N THR A 60 15.87 -3.01 -2.15
CA THR A 60 16.75 -4.20 -2.17
C THR A 60 16.82 -4.80 -0.76
N PRO A 61 16.39 -6.06 -0.56
CA PRO A 61 16.51 -6.71 0.75
C PRO A 61 17.96 -6.79 1.18
N LYS A 62 18.26 -6.37 2.42
CA LYS A 62 19.54 -6.69 3.05
C LYS A 62 19.39 -8.06 3.72
N GLN A 63 20.30 -8.97 3.41
CA GLN A 63 20.44 -10.25 4.11
C GLN A 63 20.90 -10.04 5.55
#